data_AF-A0A5D0VTG9-F1
#
_entry.id   AF-A0A5D0VTG9-F1
#
_cell.length_a   1.000
_cell.length_b   1.000
_cell.length_c   1.000
_cell.angle_alpha   90.00
_cell.angle_beta   90.00
_cell.angle_gamma   90.00
#
_symmetry.space_group_name_H-M   'P 1'
#
loop_
_entity.id
_entity.type
_entity.pdbx_description
1 polymer ?
#
loop_
_entity_poly.entity_id
_entity_poly.type
_entity_poly.pdbx_seq_one_letter_code
_entity_poly.pdbx_strand_id
1 'polypeptide(L)'
;MKYFSCVAHTVVFGLLEEGSGSDYSKYELTKDSSAIGFCEFPSHLPPRFSVSEDGSFAVYAGCNAYFVTKKQSLIHIEEKEEISNIWFLDGFIIVKCETLFIKMSLSELRIQREYWHEEIITAALLMECGAIAFQDLNNGVYELNLDDFSVKSSTYPFDKLS
;
A
#
# COMPACT_ATOMS: atom_id res chain seq x y z
N MET A 1 -23.54 -4.87 8.10
CA MET A 1 -22.99 -5.38 6.83
C MET A 1 -22.44 -4.19 6.06
N LYS A 2 -21.12 -4.01 6.14
CA LYS A 2 -20.41 -3.00 5.36
C LYS A 2 -19.93 -3.62 4.04
N TYR A 3 -19.88 -2.81 3.00
CA TYR A 3 -19.32 -3.19 1.71
C TYR A 3 -18.41 -2.07 1.23
N PHE A 4 -17.19 -2.43 0.85
CA PHE A 4 -16.22 -1.53 0.26
C PHE A 4 -15.91 -2.02 -1.15
N SER A 5 -15.75 -1.10 -2.11
CA SER A 5 -15.41 -1.48 -3.48
C SER A 5 -14.42 -0.52 -4.12
N CYS A 6 -13.58 -1.07 -4.97
CA CYS A 6 -12.70 -0.35 -5.86
C CYS A 6 -12.99 -0.79 -7.30
N VAL A 7 -13.27 0.17 -8.18
CA VAL A 7 -13.38 -0.08 -9.62
C VAL A 7 -12.06 0.28 -10.26
N ALA A 8 -11.38 -0.71 -10.82
CA ALA A 8 -10.11 -0.54 -11.50
C ALA A 8 -10.28 -0.94 -12.97
N HIS A 9 -10.27 0.06 -13.85
CA HIS A 9 -10.62 -0.10 -15.26
C HIS A 9 -12.02 -0.72 -15.43
N THR A 10 -12.09 -1.99 -15.85
CA THR A 10 -13.34 -2.74 -16.06
C THR A 10 -13.58 -3.80 -14.99
N VAL A 11 -12.67 -3.93 -14.01
CA VAL A 11 -12.73 -4.95 -12.96
C VAL A 11 -13.23 -4.31 -11.67
N VAL A 12 -14.18 -4.97 -11.02
CA VAL A 12 -14.69 -4.54 -9.70
C VAL A 12 -14.10 -5.44 -8.63
N PHE A 13 -13.34 -4.85 -7.72
CA PHE A 13 -12.93 -5.50 -6.49
C PHE A 13 -13.86 -5.08 -5.36
N GLY A 14 -14.31 -6.05 -4.56
CA GLY A 14 -15.24 -5.83 -3.47
C GLY A 14 -14.81 -6.51 -2.17
N LEU A 15 -15.04 -5.86 -1.03
CA LEU A 15 -14.91 -6.43 0.31
C LEU A 15 -16.29 -6.44 0.96
N LEU A 16 -16.80 -7.64 1.24
CA LEU A 16 -18.04 -7.82 1.98
C LEU A 16 -17.72 -8.20 3.43
N GLU A 17 -18.20 -7.41 4.40
CA GLU A 17 -18.03 -7.71 5.82
C GLU A 17 -18.90 -8.92 6.22
N GLU A 18 -18.24 -10.04 6.53
CA GLU A 18 -18.88 -11.29 6.94
C GLU A 18 -19.08 -11.36 8.46
N GLY A 19 -18.21 -10.69 9.22
CA GLY A 19 -18.29 -10.62 10.67
C GLY A 19 -17.32 -9.61 11.27
N SER A 20 -17.78 -8.89 12.29
CA SER A 20 -16.96 -7.92 13.03
C SER A 20 -16.75 -8.42 14.45
N GLY A 21 -15.49 -8.68 14.82
CA GLY A 21 -15.05 -8.83 16.20
C GLY A 21 -14.71 -7.47 16.83
N SER A 22 -14.39 -7.47 18.13
CA SER A 22 -13.94 -6.25 18.83
C SER A 22 -12.65 -5.70 18.24
N ASP A 23 -11.74 -6.60 17.86
CA ASP A 23 -10.37 -6.23 17.49
C ASP A 23 -10.19 -6.32 15.97
N TYR A 24 -10.75 -7.34 15.34
CA TYR A 24 -10.64 -7.62 13.91
C TYR A 24 -11.99 -7.88 13.25
N SER A 25 -12.12 -7.40 12.02
CA SER A 25 -13.26 -7.65 11.13
C SER A 25 -12.80 -8.52 9.96
N LYS A 26 -13.61 -9.52 9.63
CA LYS A 26 -13.39 -10.44 8.53
C LYS A 26 -14.19 -10.01 7.31
N TYR A 27 -13.53 -9.99 6.17
CA TYR A 27 -14.10 -9.61 4.90
C TYR A 27 -13.89 -10.72 3.86
N GLU A 28 -14.92 -10.98 3.05
CA GLU A 28 -14.77 -11.74 1.80
C GLU A 28 -14.31 -10.79 0.70
N LEU A 29 -13.17 -11.09 0.08
CA LEU A 29 -12.64 -10.38 -1.07
C LEU A 29 -13.18 -11.01 -2.36
N THR A 30 -13.74 -10.18 -3.23
CA THR A 30 -14.33 -10.58 -4.50
C THR A 30 -13.70 -9.82 -5.67
N LYS A 31 -13.68 -10.45 -6.83
CA LYS A 31 -13.36 -9.85 -8.13
C LYS A 31 -14.46 -10.19 -9.12
N ASP A 32 -15.12 -9.18 -9.69
CA ASP A 32 -16.25 -9.32 -10.60
C ASP A 32 -17.32 -10.30 -10.04
N SER A 33 -17.63 -10.14 -8.74
CA SER A 33 -18.55 -10.99 -7.96
C SER A 33 -18.09 -12.44 -7.73
N SER A 34 -16.87 -12.82 -8.10
CA SER A 34 -16.27 -14.12 -7.77
C SER A 34 -15.43 -14.00 -6.51
N ALA A 35 -15.65 -14.87 -5.53
CA ALA A 35 -14.86 -14.92 -4.30
C ALA A 35 -13.40 -15.32 -4.60
N ILE A 36 -12.46 -14.53 -4.08
CA ILE A 36 -11.01 -14.81 -4.14
C ILE A 36 -10.55 -15.47 -2.84
N GLY A 37 -11.03 -14.98 -1.71
CA GLY A 37 -10.63 -15.44 -0.38
C GLY A 37 -11.08 -14.50 0.73
N PHE A 38 -10.56 -14.72 1.93
CA PHE A 38 -10.87 -13.88 3.09
C PHE A 38 -9.67 -13.07 3.54
N CYS A 39 -9.93 -11.87 4.02
CA CYS A 39 -8.95 -11.00 4.68
C CYS A 39 -9.49 -10.53 6.03
N GLU A 40 -8.58 -10.27 6.96
CA GLU A 40 -8.88 -9.77 8.29
C GLU A 40 -8.14 -8.46 8.53
N PHE A 41 -8.85 -7.46 9.03
CA PHE A 41 -8.32 -6.13 9.30
C PHE A 41 -8.75 -5.63 10.68
N PRO A 42 -7.98 -4.75 11.32
CA PRO A 42 -8.40 -4.13 12.57
C PRO A 42 -9.77 -3.46 12.44
N SER A 43 -10.72 -3.78 13.32
CA SER A 43 -12.13 -3.35 13.20
C SER A 43 -12.33 -1.83 13.23
N HIS A 44 -11.37 -1.10 13.80
CA HIS A 44 -11.41 0.35 13.94
C HIS A 44 -10.82 1.09 12.72
N LEU A 45 -10.20 0.39 11.77
CA LEU A 45 -9.59 0.99 10.58
C LEU A 45 -10.36 0.59 9.31
N PRO A 46 -10.73 1.56 8.45
CA PRO A 46 -11.32 1.25 7.16
C PRO A 46 -10.26 0.63 6.22
N PRO A 47 -10.60 -0.42 5.44
CA PRO A 47 -9.73 -0.94 4.40
C PRO A 47 -9.40 0.09 3.33
N ARG A 48 -8.15 0.14 2.90
CA ARG A 48 -7.66 0.90 1.74
C ARG A 48 -7.36 -0.03 0.59
N PHE A 49 -7.40 0.52 -0.63
CA PHE A 49 -7.13 -0.19 -1.86
C PHE A 49 -5.96 0.44 -2.60
N SER A 50 -5.13 -0.38 -3.24
CA SER A 50 -4.16 0.05 -4.23
C SER A 50 -4.27 -0.84 -5.46
N VAL A 51 -4.14 -0.25 -6.64
CA VAL A 51 -4.29 -0.96 -7.91
C VAL A 51 -3.29 -0.45 -8.93
N SER A 52 -2.72 -1.37 -9.70
CA SER A 52 -1.85 -1.07 -10.84
C SER A 52 -2.66 -0.99 -12.13
N GLU A 53 -2.04 -0.42 -13.18
CA GLU A 53 -2.61 -0.43 -14.53
C GLU A 53 -2.78 -1.85 -15.10
N ASP A 54 -1.92 -2.79 -14.68
CA ASP A 54 -1.97 -4.19 -15.14
C ASP A 54 -2.98 -5.05 -14.36
N GLY A 55 -3.77 -4.43 -13.47
CA GLY A 55 -4.80 -5.07 -12.67
C GLY A 55 -4.29 -5.84 -11.45
N SER A 56 -3.02 -5.68 -11.09
CA SER A 56 -2.49 -6.09 -9.78
C SER A 56 -3.15 -5.25 -8.70
N PHE A 57 -3.53 -5.88 -7.59
CA PHE A 57 -4.39 -5.26 -6.60
C PHE A 57 -3.93 -5.61 -5.19
N ALA A 58 -3.97 -4.63 -4.30
CA ALA A 58 -3.78 -4.82 -2.87
C ALA A 58 -4.92 -4.19 -2.09
N VAL A 59 -5.27 -4.84 -0.98
CA VAL A 59 -6.13 -4.29 0.06
C VAL A 59 -5.38 -4.32 1.39
N TYR A 60 -5.42 -3.23 2.15
CA TYR A 60 -4.61 -3.09 3.35
C TYR A 60 -5.27 -2.21 4.41
N ALA A 61 -4.99 -2.49 5.68
CA ALA A 61 -5.35 -1.66 6.83
C ALA A 61 -4.49 -2.04 8.05
N GLY A 62 -4.08 -1.04 8.84
CA GLY A 62 -3.10 -1.25 9.90
C GLY A 62 -1.83 -1.86 9.34
N CYS A 63 -1.31 -2.89 10.01
CA CYS A 63 -0.12 -3.61 9.59
C CYS A 63 -0.36 -4.68 8.50
N ASN A 64 -1.62 -4.92 8.09
CA ASN A 64 -1.97 -6.03 7.22
C ASN A 64 -2.18 -5.58 5.78
N ALA A 65 -1.57 -6.29 4.83
CA ALA A 65 -1.82 -6.14 3.40
C ALA A 65 -2.08 -7.50 2.74
N TYR A 66 -3.05 -7.55 1.84
CA TYR A 66 -3.37 -8.71 1.02
C TYR A 66 -3.23 -8.35 -0.45
N PHE A 67 -2.42 -9.11 -1.17
CA PHE A 67 -2.14 -8.93 -2.59
C PHE A 67 -2.88 -10.00 -3.40
N VAL A 68 -3.60 -9.58 -4.43
CA VAL A 68 -4.25 -10.48 -5.39
C VAL A 68 -3.33 -10.60 -6.60
N THR A 69 -2.80 -11.81 -6.83
CA THR A 69 -1.96 -12.07 -7.98
C THR A 69 -2.79 -12.22 -9.26
N LYS A 70 -2.12 -12.18 -10.43
CA LYS A 70 -2.76 -12.47 -11.74
C LYS A 70 -3.44 -13.84 -11.79
N LYS A 71 -3.01 -14.81 -10.97
CA LYS A 71 -3.61 -16.14 -10.87
C LYS A 71 -4.78 -16.22 -9.87
N GLN A 72 -5.27 -15.08 -9.39
CA GLN A 72 -6.32 -14.98 -8.36
C GLN A 72 -5.93 -15.66 -7.03
N SER A 73 -4.63 -15.77 -6.73
CA SER A 73 -4.19 -16.19 -5.41
C SER A 73 -4.09 -14.98 -4.49
N LEU A 74 -4.51 -15.14 -3.24
CA LEU A 74 -4.35 -14.14 -2.19
C LEU A 74 -3.05 -14.40 -1.44
N ILE A 75 -2.20 -13.39 -1.30
CA ILE A 75 -0.98 -13.45 -0.49
C ILE A 75 -1.08 -12.41 0.61
N HIS A 76 -0.92 -12.84 1.85
CA HIS A 76 -0.95 -11.99 3.03
C HIS A 76 0.47 -11.62 3.47
N ILE A 77 0.65 -10.34 3.79
CA ILE A 77 1.86 -9.79 4.39
C ILE A 77 1.45 -8.97 5.61
N GLU A 78 2.23 -9.11 6.68
CA GLU A 78 2.08 -8.37 7.92
C GLU A 78 3.38 -7.58 8.17
N GLU A 79 3.26 -6.25 8.20
CA GLU A 79 4.36 -5.34 8.47
C GLU A 79 4.49 -5.04 9.96
N LYS A 80 5.63 -4.48 10.37
CA LYS A 80 5.86 -4.11 11.78
C LYS A 80 5.15 -2.80 12.17
N GLU A 81 4.79 -1.98 11.18
CA GLU A 81 4.20 -0.66 11.33
C GLU A 81 2.95 -0.55 10.46
N GLU A 82 2.10 0.45 10.76
CA GLU A 82 0.93 0.70 9.94
C GLU A 82 1.33 1.06 8.49
N ILE A 83 0.72 0.36 7.55
CA ILE A 83 0.90 0.60 6.12
C ILE A 83 0.05 1.80 5.72
N SER A 84 0.70 2.91 5.42
CA SER A 84 0.05 4.15 5.01
C SER A 84 -0.26 4.19 3.51
N ASN A 85 0.59 3.61 2.67
CA ASN A 85 0.35 3.55 1.22
C ASN A 85 1.06 2.35 0.55
N ILE A 86 0.54 1.92 -0.59
CA ILE A 86 1.15 0.89 -1.45
C ILE A 86 1.13 1.42 -2.89
N TRP A 87 2.28 1.45 -3.56
CA TRP A 87 2.39 1.77 -4.97
C TRP A 87 2.85 0.56 -5.77
N PHE A 88 2.12 0.24 -6.84
CA PHE A 88 2.54 -0.73 -7.83
C PHE A 88 3.34 -0.06 -8.93
N LEU A 89 4.51 -0.62 -9.25
CA LEU A 89 5.44 -0.13 -10.26
C LEU A 89 5.90 -1.30 -11.15
N ASP A 90 6.55 -0.99 -12.26
CA ASP A 90 7.03 -2.01 -13.20
C ASP A 90 8.05 -2.95 -12.53
N GLY A 91 7.59 -4.16 -12.21
CA GLY A 91 8.38 -5.25 -11.63
C GLY A 91 8.51 -5.23 -10.10
N PHE A 92 8.07 -4.17 -9.42
CA PHE A 92 8.16 -4.07 -7.96
C PHE A 92 7.00 -3.29 -7.32
N ILE A 93 6.92 -3.37 -6.01
CA ILE A 93 5.95 -2.66 -5.17
C ILE A 93 6.73 -1.81 -4.19
N ILE A 94 6.22 -0.62 -3.89
CA ILE A 94 6.69 0.18 -2.76
C ILE A 94 5.59 0.20 -1.69
N VAL A 95 5.94 -0.25 -0.50
CA VAL A 95 5.10 -0.14 0.70
C VAL A 95 5.64 1.01 1.54
N LYS A 96 4.77 1.96 1.89
CA LYS A 96 5.09 3.05 2.82
C LYS A 96 4.43 2.77 4.16
N CYS A 97 5.23 2.65 5.20
CA CYS A 97 4.79 2.68 6.58
C CYS A 97 5.07 4.06 7.22
N GLU A 98 4.86 4.20 8.52
CA GLU A 98 5.08 5.45 9.25
C GLU A 98 6.54 5.89 9.20
N THR A 99 7.51 4.99 9.35
CA THR A 99 8.95 5.33 9.39
C THR A 99 9.78 4.63 8.31
N LEU A 100 9.12 3.91 7.40
CA LEU A 100 9.77 2.93 6.53
C LEU A 100 9.21 2.97 5.11
N PHE A 101 10.11 2.93 4.13
CA PHE A 101 9.80 2.53 2.76
C PHE A 101 10.38 1.14 2.49
N ILE A 102 9.57 0.25 1.93
CA ILE A 102 9.97 -1.12 1.56
C ILE A 102 9.79 -1.30 0.06
N LYS A 103 10.84 -1.73 -0.63
CA LYS A 103 10.76 -2.21 -2.01
C LYS A 103 10.61 -3.71 -2.01
N MET A 104 9.56 -4.21 -2.66
CA MET A 104 9.28 -5.63 -2.77
C MET A 104 9.20 -6.06 -4.24
N SER A 105 9.69 -7.26 -4.55
CA SER A 105 9.48 -7.86 -5.88
C SER A 105 7.99 -8.12 -6.10
N LEU A 106 7.43 -7.72 -7.26
CA LEU A 106 6.02 -8.00 -7.58
C LEU A 106 5.76 -9.51 -7.77
N SER A 107 6.74 -10.26 -8.26
CA SER A 107 6.57 -11.69 -8.58
C SER A 107 6.67 -12.61 -7.37
N GLU A 108 7.57 -12.29 -6.44
CA GLU A 108 7.86 -13.13 -5.27
C GLU A 108 7.39 -12.52 -3.95
N LEU A 109 6.98 -11.25 -3.95
CA LEU A 109 6.66 -10.46 -2.75
C LEU A 109 7.75 -10.54 -1.69
N ARG A 110 9.01 -10.64 -2.13
CA ARG A 110 10.18 -10.59 -1.26
C ARG A 110 10.70 -9.18 -1.15
N ILE A 111 11.07 -8.80 0.07
CA ILE A 111 11.75 -7.54 0.35
C ILE A 111 13.09 -7.52 -0.39
N GLN A 112 13.29 -6.48 -1.19
CA GLN A 112 14.52 -6.22 -1.93
C GLN A 112 15.36 -5.15 -1.23
N ARG A 113 14.73 -4.09 -0.75
CA ARG A 113 15.37 -2.97 -0.04
C ARG A 113 14.42 -2.36 0.98
N GLU A 114 15.01 -1.74 1.99
CA GLU A 114 14.33 -0.97 3.02
C GLU A 114 15.06 0.36 3.19
N TYR A 115 14.30 1.40 3.47
CA TYR A 115 14.84 2.70 3.90
C TYR A 115 14.08 3.19 5.12
N TRP A 116 14.80 3.37 6.22
CA TRP A 116 14.29 3.87 7.49
C TRP A 116 14.52 5.37 7.60
N HIS A 117 13.51 6.09 8.07
CA HIS A 117 13.53 7.53 8.29
C HIS A 117 12.88 7.89 9.64
N GLU A 118 12.94 9.16 10.02
CA GLU A 118 11.99 9.69 11.00
C GLU A 118 10.56 9.64 10.43
N GLU A 119 9.55 9.84 11.27
CA GLU A 119 8.14 9.71 10.90
C GLU A 119 7.79 10.47 9.60
N ILE A 120 7.25 9.75 8.63
CA ILE A 120 6.94 10.17 7.27
C ILE A 120 5.47 10.59 7.19
N ILE A 121 5.25 11.90 7.25
CA ILE A 121 3.91 12.50 7.27
C ILE A 121 3.21 12.34 5.93
N THR A 122 3.90 12.63 4.84
CA THR A 122 3.33 12.53 3.49
C THR A 122 4.36 12.09 2.48
N ALA A 123 3.89 11.45 1.41
CA ALA A 123 4.73 11.02 0.31
C ALA A 123 3.93 10.97 -0.99
N ALA A 124 4.59 11.34 -2.08
CA ALA A 124 4.05 11.33 -3.42
C ALA A 124 5.02 10.66 -4.39
N LEU A 125 4.49 9.82 -5.27
CA LEU A 125 5.24 9.16 -6.32
C LEU A 125 5.46 10.15 -7.48
N LEU A 126 6.72 10.39 -7.83
CA LEU A 126 7.14 11.23 -8.95
C LEU A 126 7.54 10.35 -10.13
N MET A 127 6.53 9.85 -10.86
CA MET A 127 6.70 8.84 -11.93
C MET A 127 7.78 9.22 -12.95
N GLU A 128 7.77 10.46 -13.46
CA GLU A 128 8.72 10.92 -14.48
C GLU A 128 10.17 11.01 -13.96
N CYS A 129 10.34 11.10 -12.64
CA CYS A 129 11.65 11.22 -11.99
C CYS A 129 12.17 9.90 -11.43
N GLY A 130 11.38 8.82 -11.48
CA GLY A 130 11.74 7.55 -10.84
C GLY A 130 12.01 7.70 -9.35
N ALA A 131 11.22 8.53 -8.66
CA ALA A 131 11.45 8.89 -7.25
C ALA A 131 10.15 8.97 -6.45
N ILE A 132 10.28 8.91 -5.12
CA ILE A 132 9.24 9.30 -4.18
C ILE A 132 9.72 10.56 -3.47
N ALA A 133 8.94 11.64 -3.58
CA ALA A 133 9.13 12.80 -2.72
C ALA A 133 8.36 12.58 -1.42
N PHE A 134 8.95 12.90 -0.27
CA PHE A 134 8.29 12.75 1.02
C PHE A 134 8.70 13.84 2.01
N GLN A 135 7.86 14.07 3.00
CA GLN A 135 8.07 15.03 4.07
C GLN A 135 8.07 14.30 5.42
N ASP A 136 8.99 14.66 6.29
CA ASP A 136 9.06 14.15 7.66
C ASP A 136 8.39 15.07 8.69
N LEU A 137 8.29 14.58 9.93
CA LEU A 137 7.72 15.31 11.07
C LEU A 137 8.46 16.63 11.38
N ASN A 138 9.73 16.74 11.01
CA ASN A 138 10.56 17.93 11.18
C ASN A 138 10.45 18.92 10.00
N ASN A 139 9.49 18.72 9.09
CA ASN A 139 9.29 19.49 7.87
C ASN A 139 10.48 19.46 6.89
N GLY A 140 11.36 18.46 7.01
CA GLY A 140 12.35 18.14 6.00
C GLY A 140 11.66 17.53 4.78
N VAL A 141 12.10 17.91 3.58
CA VAL A 141 11.58 17.35 2.33
C VAL A 141 12.69 16.61 1.59
N TYR A 142 12.40 15.39 1.18
CA TYR A 142 13.36 14.45 0.63
C TYR A 142 12.84 13.79 -0.64
N GLU A 143 13.78 13.30 -1.46
CA GLU A 143 13.54 12.47 -2.62
C GLU A 143 14.25 11.13 -2.42
N LEU A 144 13.49 10.03 -2.42
CA LEU A 144 13.98 8.65 -2.47
C LEU A 144 14.04 8.20 -3.94
N ASN A 145 15.22 7.84 -4.43
CA ASN A 145 15.38 7.26 -5.75
C ASN A 145 14.89 5.81 -5.77
N LEU A 146 14.08 5.42 -6.75
CA LEU A 146 13.46 4.09 -6.79
C LEU A 146 14.39 2.98 -7.29
N ASP A 147 15.47 3.30 -7.99
CA ASP A 147 16.42 2.33 -8.51
C ASP A 147 17.38 1.85 -7.41
N ASP A 148 18.00 2.79 -6.70
CA ASP A 148 19.03 2.52 -5.70
C ASP A 148 18.62 2.79 -4.25
N PHE A 149 17.41 3.31 -4.00
CA PHE A 149 16.91 3.63 -2.66
C PHE A 149 17.76 4.65 -1.90
N SER A 150 18.58 5.44 -2.62
CA SER A 150 19.29 6.56 -2.03
C SER A 150 18.33 7.72 -1.75
N VAL A 151 18.61 8.48 -0.70
CA VAL A 151 17.83 9.65 -0.30
C VAL A 151 18.66 10.91 -0.35
N LYS A 152 18.07 11.97 -0.89
CA LYS A 152 18.63 13.34 -0.91
C LYS A 152 17.56 14.35 -0.52
N SER A 153 17.96 15.57 -0.19
CA SER A 153 17.00 16.66 -0.02
C SER A 153 16.28 16.94 -1.33
N SER A 154 14.96 17.13 -1.22
CA SER A 154 14.08 17.39 -2.36
C SER A 154 14.15 18.84 -2.80
N THR A 155 13.94 19.06 -4.09
CA THR A 155 13.63 20.39 -4.62
C THR A 155 12.13 20.61 -4.85
N TYR A 156 11.33 19.54 -4.76
CA TYR A 156 9.88 19.61 -4.86
C TYR A 156 9.27 20.25 -3.61
N PRO A 157 8.43 21.29 -3.77
CA PRO A 157 7.72 21.85 -2.64
C PRO A 157 6.60 20.91 -2.21
N PHE A 158 6.59 20.50 -0.94
CA PHE A 158 5.32 20.28 -0.24
C PHE A 158 4.94 21.60 0.43
N ASP A 159 3.65 21.93 0.44
CA ASP A 159 3.17 23.03 1.28
C ASP A 159 3.56 22.71 2.73
N LYS A 160 4.39 23.57 3.33
CA LYS A 160 4.81 23.37 4.72
C LYS A 160 3.57 23.38 5.61
N LEU A 161 3.48 22.40 6.51
CA LEU A 161 2.47 22.40 7.55
C LEU A 161 2.78 23.58 8.47
N SER A 162 1.97 24.64 8.37
CA SER A 162 2.09 25.90 9.10
C SER A 162 1.66 25.76 10.55
#